data_AF-A0A4Q3SZA5-F1
#
_entry.id   AF-A0A4Q3SZA5-F1
#
_cell.length_a   1.000
_cell.length_b   1.000
_cell.length_c   1.000
_cell.angle_alpha   90.00
_cell.angle_beta   90.00
_cell.angle_gamma   90.00
#
_symmetry.space_group_name_H-M   'P 1'
#
loop_
_entity.id
_entity.type
_entity.pdbx_description
1 polymer ?
#
loop_
_entity_poly.entity_id
_entity_poly.type
_entity_poly.pdbx_seq_one_letter_code
_entity_poly.pdbx_strand_id
1 'polypeptide(L)'
;VLLEHDTNLPRPYSLGFRVQGTNGLWMDVNKGIYVEGKSAKPHQWDDQKEWMDKYDHPLWVKYSKESAGAGHGGMDFFVIHSFIESVKRKLPTAMDVYDAAVWSAITPLSEQSIDLGNETVEFPDFTGGKWMYRKPVFALNDDY
;
A
#
# COMPACT_ATOMS: atom_id res chain seq x y z
N VAL A 1 2.19 -6.03 10.78
CA VAL A 1 2.31 -4.71 10.11
C VAL A 1 2.88 -3.75 11.14
N LEU A 2 3.82 -2.90 10.75
CA LEU A 2 4.34 -1.81 11.57
C LEU A 2 4.01 -0.50 10.86
N LEU A 3 3.55 0.49 11.60
CA LEU A 3 3.28 1.84 11.12
C LEU A 3 4.03 2.82 12.01
N GLU A 4 4.52 3.90 11.41
CA GLU A 4 5.31 4.92 12.10
C GLU A 4 4.74 6.30 11.73
N HIS A 5 4.45 7.13 12.73
CA HIS A 5 4.07 8.53 12.55
C HIS A 5 5.20 9.42 13.06
N ASP A 6 6.13 9.77 12.17
CA ASP A 6 7.29 10.64 12.45
C ASP A 6 7.25 11.88 11.54
N THR A 7 6.63 12.95 12.05
CA THR A 7 6.39 14.19 11.29
C THR A 7 6.98 15.44 11.98
N ASN A 8 7.64 15.27 13.13
CA ASN A 8 8.12 16.38 13.97
C ASN A 8 9.65 16.44 14.11
N LEU A 9 10.39 15.54 13.46
CA LEU A 9 11.85 15.56 13.43
C LEU A 9 12.38 15.89 12.02
N PRO A 10 13.53 16.58 11.91
CA PRO A 10 14.13 16.86 10.61
C PRO A 10 14.69 15.58 9.99
N ARG A 11 14.13 15.18 8.84
CA ARG A 11 14.56 14.00 8.08
C ARG A 11 14.23 14.14 6.59
N PRO A 12 14.92 13.42 5.70
CA PRO A 12 14.46 13.24 4.33
C PRO A 12 13.09 12.54 4.29
N TYR A 13 12.28 12.87 3.28
CA TYR A 13 10.99 12.22 3.06
C TYR A 13 11.17 10.73 2.76
N SER A 14 10.49 9.88 3.52
CA SER A 14 10.38 8.45 3.28
C SER A 14 9.16 7.92 4.04
N LEU A 15 8.44 6.99 3.42
CA LEU A 15 7.37 6.23 4.09
C LEU A 15 7.89 4.94 4.72
N GLY A 16 9.20 4.66 4.61
CA GLY A 16 9.84 3.53 5.27
C GLY A 16 9.37 2.16 4.78
N PHE A 17 8.86 2.06 3.54
CA PHE A 17 8.20 0.83 3.09
C PHE A 17 9.13 -0.38 3.14
N ARG A 18 8.58 -1.47 3.69
CA ARG A 18 9.18 -2.79 3.73
C ARG A 18 8.12 -3.85 3.55
N VAL A 19 8.30 -4.73 2.58
CA VAL A 19 7.43 -5.89 2.34
C VAL A 19 8.30 -7.14 2.40
N GLN A 20 8.01 -8.03 3.35
CA GLN A 20 8.78 -9.25 3.58
C GLN A 20 7.89 -10.47 3.54
N GLY A 21 8.30 -11.46 2.75
CA GLY A 21 7.70 -12.79 2.70
C GLY A 21 8.75 -13.88 2.91
N THR A 22 8.33 -15.13 2.74
CA THR A 22 9.22 -16.30 2.88
C THR A 22 10.25 -16.41 1.77
N ASN A 23 9.99 -15.83 0.59
CA ASN A 23 10.84 -15.95 -0.61
C ASN A 23 11.42 -14.61 -1.08
N GLY A 24 11.24 -13.53 -0.33
CA GLY A 24 11.75 -12.24 -0.76
C GLY A 24 11.48 -11.10 0.19
N LEU A 25 12.17 -10.00 -0.06
CA LEU A 25 12.15 -8.79 0.72
C LEU A 25 12.32 -7.60 -0.23
N TRP A 26 11.46 -6.60 -0.07
CA TRP A 26 11.63 -5.27 -0.63
C TRP A 26 11.78 -4.26 0.50
N MET A 27 12.70 -3.31 0.34
CA MET A 27 12.89 -2.20 1.26
C MET A 27 13.22 -0.92 0.48
N ASP A 28 12.32 0.06 0.55
CA ASP A 28 12.41 1.31 -0.22
C ASP A 28 13.62 2.16 0.18
N VAL A 29 13.87 2.30 1.49
CA VAL A 29 15.02 3.08 1.99
C VAL A 29 16.37 2.51 1.57
N ASN A 30 16.47 1.19 1.38
CA ASN A 30 17.66 0.53 0.85
C ASN A 30 17.71 0.59 -0.69
N LYS A 31 16.60 0.99 -1.33
CA LYS A 31 16.38 0.91 -2.78
C LYS A 31 16.65 -0.49 -3.33
N GLY A 32 16.29 -1.51 -2.56
CA GLY A 32 16.70 -2.88 -2.82
C GLY A 32 15.57 -3.89 -2.79
N ILE A 33 15.66 -4.86 -3.68
CA ILE A 33 14.82 -6.06 -3.73
C ILE A 33 15.71 -7.30 -3.67
N TYR A 34 15.29 -8.29 -2.89
CA TYR A 34 15.85 -9.63 -2.91
C TYR A 34 14.74 -10.64 -3.12
N VAL A 35 14.92 -11.56 -4.05
CA VAL A 35 14.00 -12.69 -4.29
C VAL A 35 14.81 -13.98 -4.38
N GLU A 36 14.53 -14.91 -3.47
CA GLU A 36 15.25 -16.18 -3.36
C GLU A 36 15.20 -16.95 -4.69
N GLY A 37 16.36 -17.37 -5.18
CA GLY A 37 16.50 -18.08 -6.46
C GLY A 37 16.24 -17.25 -7.72
N LYS A 38 15.99 -15.94 -7.62
CA LYS A 38 15.77 -15.06 -8.78
C LYS A 38 16.67 -13.83 -8.83
N SER A 39 17.13 -13.33 -7.67
CA SER A 39 18.07 -12.22 -7.60
C SER A 39 19.41 -12.56 -8.26
N ALA A 40 20.13 -11.52 -8.70
CA ALA A 40 21.34 -11.70 -9.49
C ALA A 40 22.46 -12.42 -8.72
N LYS A 41 22.50 -12.22 -7.39
CA LYS A 41 23.47 -12.85 -6.48
C LYS A 41 22.78 -13.31 -5.20
N PRO A 42 23.18 -14.47 -4.64
CA PRO A 42 22.66 -14.92 -3.34
C PRO A 42 23.07 -13.96 -2.22
N HIS A 43 22.17 -13.74 -1.26
CA HIS A 43 22.38 -12.91 -0.07
C HIS A 43 22.81 -11.46 -0.36
N GLN A 44 22.49 -10.92 -1.54
CA GLN A 44 22.77 -9.54 -1.92
C GLN A 44 21.51 -8.91 -2.50
N TRP A 45 21.33 -7.62 -2.27
CA TRP A 45 20.25 -6.86 -2.87
C TRP A 45 20.51 -6.63 -4.35
N ASP A 46 19.45 -6.74 -5.16
CA ASP A 46 19.42 -6.13 -6.47
C ASP A 46 18.96 -4.67 -6.35
N ASP A 47 19.28 -3.86 -7.36
CA ASP A 47 18.67 -2.53 -7.50
C ASP A 47 17.16 -2.69 -7.74
N GLN A 48 16.34 -2.05 -6.88
CA GLN A 48 14.89 -2.15 -7.01
C GLN A 48 14.37 -1.69 -8.37
N LYS A 49 15.06 -0.76 -9.05
CA LYS A 49 14.63 -0.22 -10.34
C LYS A 49 14.46 -1.31 -11.40
N GLU A 50 15.39 -2.28 -11.45
CA GLU A 50 15.34 -3.38 -12.43
C GLU A 50 14.08 -4.24 -12.25
N TRP A 51 13.66 -4.44 -11.01
CA TRP A 51 12.44 -5.18 -10.67
C TRP A 51 11.18 -4.35 -10.93
N MET A 52 11.18 -3.08 -10.52
CA MET A 52 10.04 -2.19 -10.69
C MET A 52 9.74 -1.93 -12.17
N ASP A 53 10.76 -1.71 -13.01
CA ASP A 53 10.60 -1.56 -14.46
C ASP A 53 10.03 -2.85 -15.10
N LYS A 54 10.51 -4.02 -14.63
CA LYS A 54 10.11 -5.33 -15.17
C LYS A 54 8.69 -5.74 -14.78
N TYR A 55 8.26 -5.34 -13.58
CA TYR A 55 6.97 -5.72 -12.99
C TYR A 55 6.04 -4.53 -12.81
N ASP A 56 6.22 -3.47 -13.63
CA ASP A 56 5.37 -2.29 -13.57
C ASP A 56 3.90 -2.68 -13.78
N HIS A 57 3.02 -2.05 -13.01
CA HIS A 57 1.62 -2.46 -12.99
C HIS A 57 0.97 -2.13 -14.34
N PRO A 58 0.10 -3.00 -14.91
CA PRO A 58 -0.55 -2.74 -16.19
C PRO A 58 -1.29 -1.40 -16.27
N LEU A 59 -1.89 -0.95 -15.16
CA LEU A 59 -2.48 0.40 -15.06
C LEU A 59 -1.45 1.50 -15.32
N TRP A 60 -0.27 1.42 -14.71
CA TRP A 60 0.80 2.40 -14.91
C TRP A 60 1.32 2.37 -16.34
N VAL A 61 1.56 1.17 -16.90
CA VAL A 61 1.95 1.02 -18.31
C VAL A 61 0.94 1.68 -19.24
N LYS A 62 -0.36 1.49 -19.00
CA LYS A 62 -1.45 2.01 -19.84
C LYS A 62 -1.67 3.52 -19.71
N TYR A 63 -1.61 4.04 -18.48
CA TYR A 63 -1.99 5.43 -18.19
C TYR A 63 -0.83 6.35 -17.78
N SER A 64 0.42 5.93 -17.97
CA SER A 64 1.61 6.72 -17.60
C SER A 64 1.65 8.12 -18.22
N LYS A 65 1.05 8.30 -19.41
CA LYS A 65 0.99 9.62 -20.07
C LYS A 65 -0.08 10.51 -19.46
N GLU A 66 -1.22 9.95 -19.12
CA GLU A 66 -2.35 10.63 -18.49
C GLU A 66 -2.07 10.99 -17.03
N SER A 67 -1.30 10.15 -16.33
CA SER A 67 -0.89 10.41 -14.95
C SER A 67 0.32 11.35 -14.85
N ALA A 68 1.05 11.59 -15.96
CA ALA A 68 2.21 12.45 -15.97
C ALA A 68 1.86 13.89 -15.55
N GLY A 69 2.52 14.39 -14.51
CA GLY A 69 2.29 15.74 -13.99
C GLY A 69 1.07 15.89 -13.09
N ALA A 70 0.30 14.82 -12.85
CA ALA A 70 -0.67 14.81 -11.75
C ALA A 70 0.04 14.83 -10.38
N GLY A 71 -0.70 15.16 -9.32
CA GLY A 71 -0.18 15.34 -7.97
C GLY A 71 0.62 14.13 -7.44
N HIS A 72 1.55 14.41 -6.54
CA HIS A 72 2.43 13.43 -5.88
C HIS A 72 3.07 12.38 -6.82
N GLY A 73 3.54 12.81 -7.99
CA GLY A 73 4.22 11.91 -8.94
C GLY A 73 3.28 11.05 -9.79
N GLY A 74 2.01 11.43 -9.89
CA GLY A 74 1.03 10.81 -10.78
C GLY A 74 0.08 9.83 -10.11
N MET A 75 0.36 9.39 -8.88
CA MET A 75 -0.49 8.41 -8.19
C MET A 75 -1.91 8.93 -7.91
N ASP A 76 -2.08 10.24 -7.70
CA ASP A 76 -3.38 10.86 -7.45
C ASP A 76 -4.35 10.66 -8.63
N PHE A 77 -3.82 10.58 -9.87
CA PHE A 77 -4.63 10.27 -11.05
C PHE A 77 -5.33 8.91 -10.89
N PHE A 78 -4.61 7.87 -10.49
CA PHE A 78 -5.16 6.51 -10.41
C PHE A 78 -6.23 6.39 -9.34
N VAL A 79 -6.05 7.05 -8.19
CA VAL A 79 -7.04 7.04 -7.11
C VAL A 79 -8.36 7.69 -7.57
N ILE A 80 -8.28 8.86 -8.22
CA ILE A 80 -9.45 9.58 -8.71
C ILE A 80 -10.09 8.85 -9.90
N HIS A 81 -9.28 8.35 -10.82
CA HIS A 81 -9.73 7.56 -11.97
C HIS A 81 -10.50 6.32 -11.53
N SER A 82 -9.95 5.56 -10.57
CA SER A 82 -10.60 4.38 -9.99
C SER A 82 -11.97 4.71 -9.39
N PHE A 83 -12.05 5.79 -8.62
CA PHE A 83 -13.30 6.26 -8.03
C PHE A 83 -14.34 6.63 -9.09
N ILE A 84 -13.96 7.41 -10.10
CA ILE A 84 -14.87 7.85 -11.19
C ILE A 84 -15.36 6.64 -12.00
N GLU A 85 -14.49 5.68 -12.31
CA GLU A 85 -14.86 4.48 -13.05
C GLU A 85 -15.81 3.57 -12.25
N SER A 86 -15.59 3.38 -10.94
CA SER A 86 -16.55 2.71 -10.06
C SER A 86 -17.93 3.36 -10.13
N VAL A 87 -18.00 4.70 -10.07
CA VAL A 87 -19.26 5.45 -10.18
C VAL A 87 -19.93 5.26 -11.54
N LYS A 88 -19.20 5.44 -12.64
CA LYS A 88 -19.71 5.28 -14.01
C LYS A 88 -20.25 3.87 -14.25
N ARG A 89 -19.57 2.85 -13.72
CA ARG A 89 -19.93 1.43 -13.88
C ARG A 89 -20.95 0.94 -12.86
N LYS A 90 -21.33 1.77 -11.87
CA LYS A 90 -22.19 1.39 -10.74
C LYS A 90 -21.66 0.19 -9.96
N LEU A 91 -20.34 0.17 -9.74
CA LEU A 91 -19.63 -0.87 -9.00
C LEU A 91 -19.14 -0.32 -7.66
N PRO A 92 -18.93 -1.17 -6.64
CA PRO A 92 -18.25 -0.77 -5.42
C PRO A 92 -16.86 -0.19 -5.72
N THR A 93 -16.38 0.71 -4.85
CA THR A 93 -14.98 1.12 -4.85
C THR A 93 -14.11 -0.04 -4.36
N ALA A 94 -12.88 -0.14 -4.89
CA ALA A 94 -11.97 -1.22 -4.53
C ALA A 94 -11.50 -1.14 -3.06
N MET A 95 -11.36 0.08 -2.54
CA MET A 95 -11.21 0.37 -1.12
C MET A 95 -12.56 0.92 -0.64
N ASP A 96 -13.22 0.22 0.28
CA ASP A 96 -14.58 0.53 0.70
C ASP A 96 -14.64 1.14 2.11
N VAL A 97 -15.86 1.37 2.60
CA VAL A 97 -16.10 2.00 3.91
C VAL A 97 -15.50 1.21 5.07
N TYR A 98 -15.37 -0.11 4.96
CA TYR A 98 -14.79 -0.94 6.01
C TYR A 98 -13.28 -0.78 6.05
N ASP A 99 -12.63 -0.71 4.90
CA ASP A 99 -11.19 -0.44 4.80
C ASP A 99 -10.88 0.94 5.41
N ALA A 100 -11.68 1.96 5.04
CA ALA A 100 -11.55 3.31 5.59
C ALA A 100 -11.77 3.35 7.12
N ALA A 101 -12.75 2.60 7.64
CA ALA A 101 -13.02 2.51 9.07
C ALA A 101 -11.87 1.84 9.84
N VAL A 102 -11.33 0.73 9.32
CA VAL A 102 -10.19 0.02 9.93
C VAL A 102 -8.96 0.92 10.00
N TRP A 103 -8.64 1.64 8.93
CA TRP A 103 -7.48 2.55 8.92
C TRP A 103 -7.68 3.74 9.84
N SER A 104 -8.88 4.33 9.84
CA SER A 104 -9.20 5.46 10.71
C SER A 104 -9.17 5.06 12.19
N ALA A 105 -9.55 3.82 12.52
CA ALA A 105 -9.55 3.32 13.90
C ALA A 105 -8.14 3.24 14.52
N ILE A 106 -7.07 3.18 13.71
CA ILE A 106 -5.69 3.18 14.22
C ILE A 106 -5.43 4.41 15.10
N THR A 107 -5.96 5.59 14.72
CA THR A 107 -5.74 6.83 15.46
C THR A 107 -6.27 6.74 16.91
N PRO A 108 -7.59 6.58 17.16
CA PRO A 108 -8.11 6.52 18.52
C PRO A 108 -7.64 5.28 19.30
N LEU A 109 -7.39 4.15 18.63
CA LEU A 109 -6.89 2.95 19.32
C LEU A 109 -5.43 3.13 19.76
N SER A 110 -4.62 3.85 18.98
CA SER A 110 -3.25 4.18 19.38
C SER A 110 -3.21 5.18 20.55
N GLU A 111 -4.10 6.18 20.54
CA GLU A 111 -4.28 7.11 21.67
C GLU A 111 -4.70 6.35 22.94
N GLN A 112 -5.70 5.48 22.82
CA GLN A 112 -6.14 4.62 23.93
C GLN A 112 -5.02 3.71 24.44
N SER A 113 -4.23 3.11 23.56
CA SER A 113 -3.10 2.26 23.94
C SER A 113 -2.07 3.06 24.77
N ILE A 114 -1.73 4.28 24.33
CA ILE A 114 -0.80 5.17 25.06
C ILE A 114 -1.36 5.51 26.44
N ASP A 115 -2.63 5.90 26.53
CA ASP A 115 -3.29 6.25 27.80
C ASP A 115 -3.34 5.07 28.79
N LEU A 116 -3.43 3.84 28.28
CA LEU A 116 -3.38 2.61 29.06
C LEU A 116 -1.95 2.12 29.37
N GLY A 117 -0.91 2.92 29.05
CA GLY A 117 0.47 2.54 29.33
C GLY A 117 1.11 1.63 28.27
N ASN A 118 0.70 1.80 27.01
CA ASN A 118 1.11 1.01 25.84
C ASN A 118 0.58 -0.43 25.85
N GLU A 119 -0.59 -0.65 26.42
CA GLU A 119 -1.26 -1.95 26.37
C GLU A 119 -1.76 -2.29 24.96
N THR A 120 -1.87 -3.59 24.68
CA THR A 120 -2.52 -4.08 23.46
C THR A 120 -4.01 -3.78 23.52
N VAL A 121 -4.53 -3.11 22.49
CA VAL A 121 -5.96 -2.81 22.33
C VAL A 121 -6.53 -3.62 21.16
N GLU A 122 -7.69 -4.23 21.38
CA GLU A 122 -8.38 -5.02 20.36
C GLU A 122 -8.92 -4.14 19.23
N PHE A 123 -8.77 -4.60 17.98
CA PHE A 123 -9.35 -3.93 16.82
C PHE A 123 -10.81 -4.37 16.62
N PRO A 124 -11.74 -3.42 16.39
CA PRO A 124 -13.11 -3.76 16.02
C PRO A 124 -13.17 -4.44 14.64
N ASP A 125 -13.97 -5.50 14.53
CA ASP A 125 -14.34 -6.06 13.23
C ASP A 125 -15.52 -5.29 12.64
N PHE A 126 -15.19 -4.24 11.88
CA PHE A 126 -16.20 -3.43 11.18
C PHE A 126 -16.96 -4.21 10.10
N THR A 127 -16.46 -5.37 9.67
CA THR A 127 -17.11 -6.20 8.64
C THR A 127 -18.09 -7.22 9.21
N GLY A 128 -18.11 -7.43 10.52
CA GLY A 128 -18.95 -8.43 11.19
C GLY A 128 -18.66 -9.86 10.71
N GLY A 129 -17.39 -10.22 10.57
CA GLY A 129 -16.91 -11.55 10.15
C GLY A 129 -16.80 -11.72 8.63
N LYS A 130 -17.28 -10.77 7.83
CA LYS A 130 -17.27 -10.90 6.36
C LYS A 130 -15.86 -10.90 5.78
N TRP A 131 -14.88 -10.28 6.45
CA TRP A 131 -13.49 -10.24 6.01
C TRP A 131 -12.91 -11.63 5.70
N MET A 132 -13.35 -12.68 6.40
CA MET A 132 -12.90 -14.06 6.19
C MET A 132 -13.22 -14.61 4.79
N TYR A 133 -14.24 -14.07 4.12
CA TYR A 133 -14.72 -14.54 2.82
C TYR A 133 -14.58 -13.50 1.71
N ARG A 134 -14.13 -12.28 2.03
CA ARG A 134 -13.90 -11.22 1.06
C ARG A 134 -12.73 -11.61 0.16
N LYS A 135 -12.91 -11.44 -1.15
CA LYS A 135 -11.83 -11.57 -2.12
C LYS A 135 -11.15 -10.22 -2.31
N PRO A 136 -9.82 -10.17 -2.49
CA PRO A 136 -9.15 -8.95 -2.94
C PRO A 136 -9.75 -8.50 -4.28
N VAL A 137 -9.91 -7.19 -4.47
CA VAL A 137 -10.47 -6.58 -5.69
C VAL A 137 -9.66 -5.41 -6.23
N PHE A 138 -8.66 -4.94 -5.49
CA PHE A 138 -7.86 -3.78 -5.84
C PHE A 138 -6.88 -4.09 -6.99
N ALA A 139 -6.92 -3.25 -8.03
CA ALA A 139 -5.99 -3.26 -9.16
C ALA A 139 -5.78 -4.64 -9.81
N LEU A 140 -6.83 -5.45 -9.93
CA LEU A 140 -6.74 -6.80 -10.53
C LEU A 140 -6.70 -6.81 -12.07
N ASN A 141 -6.90 -5.65 -12.70
CA ASN A 141 -6.89 -5.49 -14.15
C ASN A 141 -6.17 -4.18 -14.53
N ASP A 142 -6.18 -3.85 -15.82
CA ASP A 142 -5.56 -2.68 -16.41
C ASP A 142 -6.56 -1.56 -16.71
N ASP A 143 -7.78 -1.57 -16.16
CA ASP A 143 -8.81 -0.58 -16.50
C ASP A 143 -8.87 0.60 -15.51
N TYR A 144 -9.04 0.33 -14.21
CA TYR A 144 -9.25 1.34 -13.16
C TYR A 144 -9.02 0.78 -11.74
#